data_AF-A0A4D4MA83-F1
#
_entry.id   AF-A0A4D4MA83-F1
#
_cell.length_a   1.000
_cell.length_b   1.000
_cell.length_c   1.000
_cell.angle_alpha   90.00
_cell.angle_beta   90.00
_cell.angle_gamma   90.00
#
_symmetry.space_group_name_H-M   'P 1'
#
loop_
_entity.id
_entity.type
_entity.pdbx_description
1 polymer ?
#
loop_
_entity_poly.entity_id
_entity_poly.type
_entity_poly.pdbx_seq_one_letter_code
_entity_poly.pdbx_strand_id
1 'polypeptide(L)'
;MTPEEEAIKERNAARLTERLDADPPPADCPVPMLPVAQLYLRDIPLLQPPGQADLLQVLWCPYDHDPHHKPATALFWRSAAEVVDILATPPEPYEVNDDGYLPEPCVLAPEAITEYPNSLDLSPQMLLMVQDWSRWQAAGADVDSSEHADCPRDFYDVHLADAPGWKVGGWPPWGRTDPNPRYCTVCDVQMVPLLTIASYEWDGGEGRSWAPHEEQAAAYAANTTGHCCGQDPSQPTKVEVGSTDNMQIYVCPASPGHPHTDLIQ
;
A
#
# COMPACT_ATOMS: atom_id res chain seq x y z
N MET A 1 6.41 20.90 14.65
CA MET A 1 5.37 20.31 15.50
C MET A 1 4.43 21.42 15.93
N THR A 2 3.17 21.32 15.54
CA THR A 2 2.14 22.25 15.98
C THR A 2 1.76 21.96 17.44
N PRO A 3 1.20 22.93 18.18
CA PRO A 3 0.71 22.70 19.55
C PRO A 3 -0.35 21.59 19.62
N GLU A 4 -1.07 21.36 18.51
CA GLU A 4 -2.08 20.31 18.38
C GLU A 4 -1.44 18.92 18.23
N GLU A 5 -0.37 18.79 17.43
CA GLU A 5 0.42 17.56 17.31
C GLU A 5 1.09 17.18 18.65
N GLU A 6 1.58 18.16 19.41
CA GLU A 6 2.21 17.93 20.72
C GLU A 6 1.20 17.44 21.76
N ALA A 7 -0.01 18.00 21.76
CA ALA A 7 -1.10 17.55 22.62
C ALA A 7 -1.59 16.13 22.27
N ILE A 8 -1.63 15.79 20.98
CA ILE A 8 -1.96 14.43 20.53
C ILE A 8 -0.87 13.45 20.99
N LYS A 9 0.41 13.83 20.84
CA LYS A 9 1.55 13.01 21.26
C LYS A 9 1.57 12.76 22.77
N GLU A 10 1.36 13.79 23.59
CA GLU A 10 1.28 13.63 25.04
C GLU A 10 0.10 12.76 25.46
N ARG A 11 -1.06 12.93 24.81
CA ARG A 11 -2.24 12.08 25.06
C ARG A 11 -1.97 10.62 24.70
N ASN A 12 -1.29 10.37 23.58
CA ASN A 12 -0.93 9.03 23.14
C ASN A 12 0.09 8.39 24.09
N ALA A 13 1.08 9.16 24.58
CA ALA A 13 2.07 8.69 25.54
C ALA A 13 1.45 8.33 26.90
N ALA A 14 0.52 9.16 27.40
CA ALA A 14 -0.22 8.88 28.62
C ALA A 14 -1.07 7.59 28.50
N ARG A 15 -1.75 7.41 27.36
CA ARG A 15 -2.53 6.18 27.10
C ARG A 15 -1.65 4.95 26.93
N LEU A 16 -0.45 5.09 26.37
CA LEU A 16 0.52 4.00 26.29
C LEU A 16 0.95 3.55 27.68
N THR A 17 1.21 4.50 28.59
CA THR A 17 1.56 4.17 29.99
C THR A 17 0.42 3.45 30.70
N GLU A 18 -0.83 3.90 30.55
CA GLU A 18 -2.00 3.20 31.11
C GLU A 18 -2.18 1.78 30.54
N ARG A 19 -1.85 1.55 29.27
CA ARG A 19 -1.91 0.21 28.63
C ARG A 19 -0.82 -0.72 29.16
N LEU A 20 0.38 -0.21 29.41
CA LEU A 20 1.48 -0.99 29.97
C LEU A 20 1.20 -1.43 31.42
N ASP A 21 0.40 -0.66 32.15
CA ASP A 21 0.00 -0.95 33.54
C ASP A 21 -1.25 -1.85 33.64
N ALA A 22 -1.91 -2.19 32.52
CA ALA A 22 -3.09 -3.04 32.50
C ALA A 22 -2.73 -4.53 32.52
N ASP A 23 -3.63 -5.36 33.06
CA ASP A 23 -3.54 -6.82 32.91
C ASP A 23 -3.93 -7.22 31.47
N PRO A 24 -3.27 -8.22 30.86
CA PRO A 24 -3.61 -8.68 29.52
C PRO A 24 -5.06 -9.17 29.46
N PRO A 25 -5.78 -8.89 28.35
CA PRO A 25 -7.18 -9.27 28.21
C PRO A 25 -7.32 -10.80 28.20
N PRO A 26 -8.45 -11.33 28.68
CA PRO A 26 -8.74 -12.75 28.57
C PRO A 26 -8.67 -13.22 27.11
N ALA A 27 -8.17 -14.45 26.88
CA ALA A 27 -7.97 -15.03 25.55
C ALA A 27 -9.24 -15.08 24.66
N ASP A 28 -10.42 -14.98 25.27
CA ASP A 28 -11.73 -15.01 24.59
C ASP A 28 -12.29 -13.62 24.25
N CYS A 29 -11.54 -12.54 24.51
CA CYS A 29 -11.99 -11.18 24.21
C CYS A 29 -11.87 -10.88 22.71
N PRO A 30 -12.91 -10.34 22.05
CA PRO A 30 -12.81 -9.96 20.64
C PRO A 30 -11.74 -8.86 20.46
N VAL A 31 -10.85 -9.07 19.50
CA VAL A 31 -9.79 -8.11 19.17
C VAL A 31 -10.34 -6.98 18.28
N PRO A 32 -10.25 -5.72 18.70
CA PRO A 32 -10.55 -4.58 17.82
C PRO A 32 -9.59 -4.54 16.63
N MET A 33 -10.13 -4.53 15.41
CA MET A 33 -9.31 -4.39 14.19
C MET A 33 -8.91 -2.93 13.98
N LEU A 34 -7.71 -2.70 13.47
CA LEU A 34 -7.23 -1.36 13.13
C LEU A 34 -7.79 -0.92 11.77
N PRO A 35 -8.28 0.32 11.64
CA PRO A 35 -8.66 0.89 10.36
C PRO A 35 -7.42 1.28 9.56
N VAL A 36 -7.25 0.68 8.38
CA VAL A 36 -6.08 0.89 7.51
C VAL A 36 -6.40 1.88 6.41
N ALA A 37 -7.54 1.70 5.74
CA ALA A 37 -7.94 2.57 4.65
C ALA A 37 -9.46 2.74 4.62
N GLN A 38 -9.90 3.93 4.22
CA GLN A 38 -11.29 4.22 3.92
C GLN A 38 -11.37 4.94 2.58
N LEU A 39 -11.85 4.23 1.56
CA LEU A 39 -11.82 4.65 0.17
C LEU A 39 -13.23 4.92 -0.33
N TYR A 40 -13.48 6.15 -0.76
CA TYR A 40 -14.77 6.54 -1.34
C TYR A 40 -14.74 6.37 -2.85
N LEU A 41 -15.82 5.81 -3.40
CA LEU A 41 -15.95 5.58 -4.85
C LEU A 41 -15.90 6.87 -5.68
N ARG A 42 -16.40 7.97 -5.14
CA ARG A 42 -16.36 9.29 -5.80
C ARG A 42 -14.93 9.78 -6.04
N ASP A 43 -13.99 9.34 -5.20
CA ASP A 43 -12.59 9.75 -5.22
C ASP A 43 -11.76 8.71 -6.00
N ILE A 44 -12.21 7.45 -6.07
CA ILE A 44 -11.52 6.34 -6.76
C ILE A 44 -12.50 5.56 -7.64
N PRO A 45 -12.78 6.02 -8.88
CA PRO A 45 -13.80 5.42 -9.75
C PRO A 45 -13.41 4.05 -10.31
N LEU A 46 -12.17 3.60 -10.12
CA LEU A 46 -11.70 2.27 -10.53
C LEU A 46 -12.31 1.14 -9.70
N LEU A 47 -12.74 1.44 -8.46
CA LEU A 47 -13.34 0.46 -7.56
C LEU A 47 -14.68 -0.05 -8.11
N GLN A 48 -14.87 -1.37 -8.05
CA GLN A 48 -16.10 -2.05 -8.49
C GLN A 48 -16.83 -2.61 -7.26
N PRO A 49 -17.77 -1.86 -6.66
CA PRO A 49 -18.44 -2.28 -5.43
C PRO A 49 -19.46 -3.40 -5.68
N PRO A 50 -19.75 -4.23 -4.68
CA PRO A 50 -20.98 -5.01 -4.67
C PRO A 50 -22.20 -4.09 -4.48
N GLY A 51 -23.19 -4.20 -5.35
CA GLY A 51 -24.48 -3.53 -5.19
C GLY A 51 -24.39 -2.01 -5.28
N GLN A 52 -24.87 -1.31 -4.24
CA GLN A 52 -24.93 0.17 -4.17
C GLN A 52 -23.96 0.77 -3.14
N ALA A 53 -22.97 0.01 -2.68
CA ALA A 53 -21.94 0.53 -1.79
C ALA A 53 -21.13 1.64 -2.48
N ASP A 54 -20.79 2.69 -1.73
CA ASP A 54 -20.01 3.85 -2.18
C ASP A 54 -18.74 4.08 -1.33
N LEU A 55 -18.49 3.17 -0.38
CA LEU A 55 -17.37 3.19 0.55
C LEU A 55 -16.77 1.79 0.72
N LEU A 56 -15.45 1.69 0.59
CA LEU A 56 -14.68 0.52 0.99
C LEU A 56 -13.90 0.85 2.27
N GLN A 57 -14.08 0.06 3.31
CA GLN A 57 -13.25 0.08 4.51
C GLN A 57 -12.37 -1.16 4.54
N VAL A 58 -11.08 -0.93 4.76
CA VAL A 58 -10.06 -1.97 4.94
C VAL A 58 -9.62 -1.93 6.39
N LEU A 59 -9.79 -3.06 7.08
CA LEU A 59 -9.33 -3.25 8.45
C LEU A 59 -8.30 -4.37 8.47
N TRP A 60 -7.40 -4.37 9.45
CA TRP A 60 -6.56 -5.53 9.73
C TRP A 60 -6.43 -5.85 11.21
N CYS A 61 -6.10 -7.10 11.51
CA CYS A 61 -5.79 -7.52 12.87
C CYS A 61 -4.45 -6.91 13.29
N PRO A 62 -4.33 -6.34 14.50
CA PRO A 62 -3.07 -5.83 15.02
C PRO A 62 -2.04 -6.92 15.38
N TYR A 63 -2.39 -8.20 15.21
CA TYR A 63 -1.54 -9.36 15.52
C TYR A 63 -1.20 -10.14 14.26
N ASP A 64 -0.05 -10.81 14.29
CA ASP A 64 0.35 -11.73 13.24
C ASP A 64 -0.37 -13.06 13.36
N HIS A 65 -0.69 -13.62 12.19
CA HIS A 65 -1.31 -14.92 12.10
C HIS A 65 -0.44 -15.94 11.36
N ASP A 66 -0.32 -17.11 11.93
CA ASP A 66 0.26 -18.28 11.26
C ASP A 66 -0.58 -18.68 10.03
N PRO A 67 0.06 -19.28 9.00
CA PRO A 67 1.48 -19.61 8.89
C PRO A 67 2.33 -18.51 8.23
N HIS A 68 1.72 -17.38 7.86
CA HIS A 68 2.36 -16.38 7.00
C HIS A 68 2.95 -15.19 7.78
N HIS A 69 2.80 -15.18 9.12
CA HIS A 69 3.31 -14.15 10.01
C HIS A 69 2.95 -12.73 9.54
N LYS A 70 1.66 -12.53 9.28
CA LYS A 70 1.12 -11.27 8.75
C LYS A 70 -0.26 -10.96 9.34
N PRO A 71 -0.72 -9.69 9.33
CA PRO A 71 -2.02 -9.34 9.87
C PRO A 71 -3.13 -9.89 8.97
N ALA A 72 -4.22 -10.33 9.60
CA ALA A 72 -5.41 -10.77 8.87
C ALA A 72 -6.22 -9.56 8.41
N THR A 73 -6.52 -9.48 7.11
CA THR A 73 -7.25 -8.36 6.50
C THR A 73 -8.75 -8.64 6.40
N ALA A 74 -9.56 -7.61 6.56
CA ALA A 74 -11.01 -7.64 6.39
C ALA A 74 -11.49 -6.45 5.55
N LEU A 75 -12.33 -6.76 4.56
CA LEU A 75 -12.89 -5.77 3.63
C LEU A 75 -14.38 -5.58 3.87
N PHE A 76 -14.82 -4.34 4.00
CA PHE A 76 -16.22 -3.99 4.20
C PHE A 76 -16.67 -2.97 3.17
N TRP A 77 -17.59 -3.40 2.31
CA TRP A 77 -18.31 -2.51 1.40
C TRP A 77 -19.55 -1.96 2.10
N ARG A 78 -19.69 -0.64 2.13
CA ARG A 78 -20.75 0.08 2.84
C ARG A 78 -21.35 1.18 1.97
N SER A 79 -22.56 1.60 2.33
CA SER A 79 -23.06 2.92 1.96
C SER A 79 -22.68 3.91 3.06
N ALA A 80 -21.95 4.98 2.71
CA ALA A 80 -21.52 6.02 3.63
C ALA A 80 -22.70 6.69 4.32
N ALA A 81 -23.83 6.85 3.62
CA ALA A 81 -25.06 7.43 4.17
C ALA A 81 -25.73 6.54 5.23
N GLU A 82 -25.48 5.23 5.21
CA GLU A 82 -26.01 4.28 6.19
C GLU A 82 -25.12 4.14 7.44
N VAL A 83 -23.90 4.72 7.42
CA VAL A 83 -23.00 4.74 8.57
C VAL A 83 -23.43 5.87 9.52
N VAL A 84 -24.43 5.58 10.35
CA VAL A 84 -25.01 6.55 11.31
C VAL A 84 -24.52 6.36 12.74
N ASP A 85 -24.24 5.13 13.15
CA ASP A 85 -23.82 4.79 14.50
C ASP A 85 -22.29 4.88 14.64
N ILE A 86 -21.77 6.10 14.59
CA ILE A 86 -20.34 6.38 14.75
C ILE A 86 -19.98 6.37 16.24
N LEU A 87 -19.04 5.52 16.62
CA LEU A 87 -18.54 5.46 17.99
C LEU A 87 -17.77 6.74 18.32
N ALA A 88 -18.16 7.42 19.41
CA ALA A 88 -17.43 8.59 19.91
C ALA A 88 -16.02 8.24 20.41
N THR A 89 -15.80 6.97 20.78
CA THR A 89 -14.49 6.44 21.15
C THR A 89 -14.35 5.08 20.46
N PRO A 90 -13.64 5.01 19.32
CA PRO A 90 -13.34 3.75 18.68
C PRO A 90 -12.63 2.79 19.66
N PRO A 91 -12.95 1.48 19.62
CA PRO A 91 -12.26 0.51 20.45
C PRO A 91 -10.80 0.43 20.02
N GLU A 92 -9.88 0.53 20.98
CA GLU A 92 -8.44 0.41 20.73
C GLU A 92 -7.98 -1.01 21.04
N PRO A 93 -7.09 -1.58 20.22
CA PRO A 93 -6.52 -2.87 20.54
C PRO A 93 -5.63 -2.76 21.78
N TYR A 94 -5.53 -3.87 22.50
CA TYR A 94 -4.74 -3.94 23.73
C TYR A 94 -3.23 -3.84 23.46
N GLU A 95 -2.78 -4.53 22.42
CA GLU A 95 -1.41 -4.57 21.94
C GLU A 95 -1.42 -4.58 20.41
N VAL A 96 -0.32 -4.15 19.81
CA VAL A 96 -0.04 -4.30 18.40
C VAL A 96 1.31 -5.00 18.31
N ASN A 97 1.41 -6.10 17.55
CA ASN A 97 2.65 -6.88 17.44
C ASN A 97 3.81 -6.06 16.87
N ASP A 98 3.48 -5.15 15.96
CA ASP A 98 4.41 -4.26 15.29
C ASP A 98 3.83 -2.85 15.25
N ASP A 99 4.59 -1.85 15.68
CA ASP A 99 4.18 -0.45 15.62
C ASP A 99 3.89 0.00 14.17
N GLY A 100 4.52 -0.64 13.17
CA GLY A 100 4.25 -0.44 11.75
C GLY A 100 2.84 -0.85 11.30
N TYR A 101 2.09 -1.62 12.09
CA TYR A 101 0.70 -1.93 11.78
C TYR A 101 -0.27 -0.82 12.16
N LEU A 102 0.17 0.21 12.89
CA LEU A 102 -0.67 1.33 13.29
C LEU A 102 -0.47 2.51 12.32
N PRO A 103 -1.43 2.77 11.42
CA PRO A 103 -1.29 3.88 10.48
C PRO A 103 -1.37 5.23 11.21
N GLU A 104 -0.54 6.18 10.77
CA GLU A 104 -0.70 7.58 11.11
C GLU A 104 -1.95 8.14 10.40
N PRO A 105 -2.93 8.69 11.14
CA PRO A 105 -4.15 9.21 10.53
C PRO A 105 -3.84 10.34 9.53
N CYS A 106 -4.19 10.11 8.28
CA CYS A 106 -3.96 11.05 7.19
C CYS A 106 -5.17 11.10 6.23
N VAL A 107 -5.21 12.15 5.40
CA VAL A 107 -6.18 12.25 4.30
C VAL A 107 -5.44 11.89 3.02
N LEU A 108 -6.03 11.01 2.23
CA LEU A 108 -5.47 10.60 0.95
C LEU A 108 -5.77 11.67 -0.13
N ALA A 109 -4.78 11.95 -0.96
CA ALA A 109 -4.91 12.76 -2.17
C ALA A 109 -4.64 11.85 -3.39
N PRO A 110 -5.65 11.11 -3.88
CA PRO A 110 -5.43 10.13 -4.94
C PRO A 110 -5.05 10.81 -6.26
N GLU A 111 -4.00 10.30 -6.91
CA GLU A 111 -3.60 10.67 -8.27
C GLU A 111 -3.84 9.50 -9.23
N ALA A 112 -4.33 9.79 -10.43
CA ALA A 112 -4.50 8.78 -11.46
C ALA A 112 -3.22 8.65 -12.29
N ILE A 113 -2.52 7.53 -12.13
CA ILE A 113 -1.29 7.22 -12.86
C ILE A 113 -1.52 6.10 -13.89
N THR A 114 -0.60 6.01 -14.87
CA THR A 114 -0.53 4.86 -15.78
C THR A 114 0.73 4.07 -15.45
N GLU A 115 0.56 2.81 -15.10
CA GLU A 115 1.64 1.85 -14.90
C GLU A 115 1.43 0.61 -15.76
N TYR A 116 2.52 -0.13 -15.95
CA TYR A 116 2.58 -1.33 -16.78
C TYR A 116 2.98 -2.56 -15.93
N PRO A 117 2.73 -3.79 -16.41
CA PRO A 117 3.15 -4.98 -15.69
C PRO A 117 4.67 -5.04 -15.56
N ASN A 118 5.15 -5.57 -14.45
CA ASN A 118 6.56 -5.90 -14.28
C ASN A 118 7.07 -6.74 -15.46
N SER A 119 8.33 -6.57 -15.82
CA SER A 119 8.94 -7.26 -16.97
C SER A 119 8.83 -8.80 -16.92
N LEU A 120 8.68 -9.40 -15.73
CA LEU A 120 8.46 -10.84 -15.56
C LEU A 120 7.08 -11.31 -16.04
N ASP A 121 6.09 -10.42 -16.09
CA ASP A 121 4.74 -10.68 -16.61
C ASP A 121 4.60 -10.37 -18.11
N LEU A 122 5.63 -9.80 -18.74
CA LEU A 122 5.59 -9.46 -20.16
C LEU A 122 5.64 -10.72 -21.04
N SER A 123 4.95 -10.66 -22.18
CA SER A 123 5.12 -11.67 -23.21
C SER A 123 6.57 -11.68 -23.74
N PRO A 124 7.07 -12.80 -24.29
CA PRO A 124 8.41 -12.84 -24.87
C PRO A 124 8.63 -11.77 -25.95
N GLN A 125 7.58 -11.43 -26.72
CA GLN A 125 7.67 -10.36 -27.73
C GLN A 125 7.80 -8.99 -27.08
N MET A 126 7.04 -8.72 -26.01
CA MET A 126 7.11 -7.45 -25.27
C MET A 126 8.44 -7.29 -24.56
N LEU A 127 8.98 -8.38 -23.99
CA LEU A 127 10.29 -8.37 -23.37
C LEU A 127 11.40 -7.99 -24.36
N LEU A 128 11.37 -8.53 -25.58
CA LEU A 128 12.31 -8.12 -26.64
C LEU A 128 12.18 -6.65 -27.03
N MET A 129 10.96 -6.08 -26.97
CA MET A 129 10.75 -4.67 -27.27
C MET A 129 11.32 -3.76 -26.18
N VAL A 130 11.12 -4.09 -24.91
CA VAL A 130 11.67 -3.28 -23.80
C VAL A 130 13.18 -3.42 -23.70
N GLN A 131 13.77 -4.54 -24.14
CA GLN A 131 15.22 -4.74 -24.17
C GLN A 131 15.94 -4.02 -25.32
N ASP A 132 15.20 -3.47 -26.30
CA ASP A 132 15.77 -2.82 -27.48
C ASP A 132 16.00 -1.32 -27.23
N TRP A 133 17.22 -0.95 -26.84
CA TRP A 133 17.60 0.45 -26.61
C TRP A 133 17.33 1.39 -27.79
N SER A 134 17.38 0.90 -29.03
CA SER A 134 17.13 1.74 -30.20
C SER A 134 15.71 2.30 -30.20
N ARG A 135 14.76 1.58 -29.59
CA ARG A 135 13.36 2.02 -29.46
C ARG A 135 13.20 3.12 -28.43
N TRP A 136 13.87 3.00 -27.30
CA TRP A 136 13.89 4.03 -26.26
C TRP A 136 14.53 5.32 -26.76
N GLN A 137 15.66 5.23 -27.47
CA GLN A 137 16.31 6.37 -28.12
C GLN A 137 15.39 7.01 -29.17
N ALA A 138 14.72 6.20 -29.99
CA ALA A 138 13.74 6.69 -30.95
C ALA A 138 12.52 7.36 -30.29
N ALA A 139 12.16 6.93 -29.07
CA ALA A 139 11.12 7.54 -28.24
C ALA A 139 11.61 8.78 -27.45
N GLY A 140 12.90 9.12 -27.53
CA GLY A 140 13.49 10.29 -26.86
C GLY A 140 13.88 10.08 -25.41
N ALA A 141 13.99 8.83 -24.94
CA ALA A 141 14.51 8.54 -23.61
C ALA A 141 16.01 8.87 -23.53
N ASP A 142 16.46 9.38 -22.38
CA ASP A 142 17.87 9.64 -22.11
C ASP A 142 18.56 8.35 -21.66
N VAL A 143 19.00 7.57 -22.64
CA VAL A 143 19.60 6.24 -22.46
C VAL A 143 21.08 6.31 -22.03
N ASP A 144 21.69 7.50 -22.04
CA ASP A 144 23.11 7.69 -21.71
C ASP A 144 23.39 7.75 -20.19
N SER A 145 22.36 7.60 -19.37
CA SER A 145 22.48 7.47 -17.91
C SER A 145 23.17 6.14 -17.58
N SER A 146 24.41 6.20 -17.11
CA SER A 146 25.32 5.05 -16.92
C SER A 146 24.83 3.93 -15.99
N GLU A 147 23.73 4.15 -15.28
CA GLU A 147 23.18 3.23 -14.26
C GLU A 147 22.36 2.06 -14.85
N HIS A 148 21.72 2.24 -16.01
CA HIS A 148 20.93 1.17 -16.67
C HIS A 148 21.42 0.79 -18.06
N ALA A 149 22.49 1.40 -18.57
CA ALA A 149 22.97 1.20 -19.94
C ALA A 149 23.12 -0.29 -20.32
N ASP A 150 23.49 -1.15 -19.36
CA ASP A 150 23.66 -2.58 -19.56
C ASP A 150 22.37 -3.41 -19.36
N CYS A 151 21.29 -2.84 -18.81
CA CYS A 151 20.03 -3.51 -18.55
C CYS A 151 18.79 -2.62 -18.86
N PRO A 152 18.36 -2.51 -20.14
CA PRO A 152 17.15 -1.77 -20.52
C PRO A 152 15.85 -2.28 -19.87
N ARG A 153 15.85 -3.54 -19.43
CA ARG A 153 14.74 -4.14 -18.68
C ARG A 153 14.56 -3.45 -17.33
N ASP A 154 15.64 -3.18 -16.61
CA ASP A 154 15.57 -2.54 -15.29
C ASP A 154 15.10 -1.09 -15.43
N PHE A 155 15.53 -0.40 -16.50
CA PHE A 155 15.01 0.93 -16.83
C PHE A 155 13.49 0.93 -17.02
N TYR A 156 12.95 -0.07 -17.72
CA TYR A 156 11.50 -0.24 -17.86
C TYR A 156 10.82 -0.49 -16.52
N ASP A 157 11.36 -1.41 -15.71
CA ASP A 157 10.77 -1.79 -14.44
C ASP A 157 10.75 -0.61 -13.45
N VAL A 158 11.81 0.19 -13.42
CA VAL A 158 11.91 1.37 -12.53
C VAL A 158 11.00 2.51 -12.97
N HIS A 159 10.92 2.81 -14.28
CA HIS A 159 10.28 4.04 -14.74
C HIS A 159 8.86 3.89 -15.26
N LEU A 160 8.44 2.69 -15.66
CA LEU A 160 7.12 2.47 -16.29
C LEU A 160 6.31 1.35 -15.65
N ALA A 161 6.97 0.33 -15.11
CA ALA A 161 6.26 -0.80 -14.52
C ALA A 161 6.00 -0.57 -13.03
N ASP A 162 4.99 -1.27 -12.52
CA ASP A 162 4.81 -1.54 -11.09
C ASP A 162 5.11 -0.33 -10.20
N ALA A 163 4.30 0.71 -10.35
CA ALA A 163 4.45 1.94 -9.59
C ALA A 163 4.49 1.60 -8.09
N PRO A 164 5.50 2.12 -7.34
CA PRO A 164 5.62 1.88 -5.93
C PRO A 164 4.48 2.55 -5.15
N GLY A 165 4.37 2.23 -3.87
CA GLY A 165 3.49 2.94 -2.96
C GLY A 165 2.07 2.40 -2.84
N TRP A 166 1.25 3.19 -2.14
CA TRP A 166 -0.15 2.87 -1.92
C TRP A 166 -0.94 3.07 -3.21
N LYS A 167 -1.45 1.97 -3.77
CA LYS A 167 -2.20 2.00 -5.03
C LYS A 167 -3.45 1.16 -5.01
N VAL A 168 -4.49 1.66 -5.66
CA VAL A 168 -5.75 0.93 -5.87
C VAL A 168 -5.76 0.34 -7.27
N GLY A 169 -5.97 -0.97 -7.36
CA GLY A 169 -5.87 -1.72 -8.61
C GLY A 169 -4.40 -1.87 -9.04
N GLY A 170 -4.16 -1.71 -10.34
CA GLY A 170 -2.81 -1.70 -10.86
C GLY A 170 -2.20 -3.08 -11.11
N TRP A 171 -0.88 -3.14 -11.09
CA TRP A 171 -0.09 -4.37 -11.25
C TRP A 171 0.58 -4.80 -9.94
N PRO A 172 0.72 -6.10 -9.70
CA PRO A 172 1.37 -6.62 -8.48
C PRO A 172 2.90 -6.46 -8.53
N PRO A 173 3.54 -6.02 -7.42
CA PRO A 173 4.99 -6.03 -7.34
C PRO A 173 5.61 -7.42 -7.25
N TRP A 174 6.67 -7.63 -8.04
CA TRP A 174 7.51 -8.84 -8.02
C TRP A 174 8.95 -8.45 -7.65
N GLY A 175 9.15 -8.01 -6.41
CA GLY A 175 10.46 -7.60 -5.91
C GLY A 175 11.31 -8.79 -5.44
N ARG A 176 10.89 -9.45 -4.36
CA ARG A 176 11.69 -10.49 -3.68
C ARG A 176 11.33 -11.92 -4.09
N THR A 177 10.24 -12.09 -4.82
CA THR A 177 9.65 -13.38 -5.16
C THR A 177 9.27 -13.42 -6.63
N ASP A 178 9.34 -14.61 -7.23
CA ASP A 178 8.83 -14.85 -8.58
C ASP A 178 7.32 -14.53 -8.64
N PRO A 179 6.78 -14.19 -9.84
CA PRO A 179 5.36 -13.97 -10.02
C PRO A 179 4.51 -15.10 -9.45
N ASN A 180 3.59 -14.74 -8.56
CA ASN A 180 2.72 -15.68 -7.88
C ASN A 180 1.25 -15.30 -8.09
N PRO A 181 0.66 -15.63 -9.26
CA PRO A 181 -0.73 -15.32 -9.54
C PRO A 181 -1.66 -15.91 -8.48
N ARG A 182 -2.58 -15.07 -7.99
CA ARG A 182 -3.58 -15.48 -7.01
C ARG A 182 -4.83 -15.97 -7.73
N TYR A 183 -5.44 -17.04 -7.22
CA TYR A 183 -6.66 -17.62 -7.78
C TYR A 183 -7.76 -17.66 -6.72
N CYS A 184 -8.99 -17.39 -7.14
CA CYS A 184 -10.14 -17.40 -6.26
C CYS A 184 -10.47 -18.83 -5.84
N THR A 185 -10.56 -19.09 -4.53
CA THR A 185 -10.85 -20.42 -3.98
C THR A 185 -12.27 -20.94 -4.26
N VAL A 186 -13.16 -20.10 -4.80
CA VAL A 186 -14.56 -20.44 -5.09
C VAL A 186 -14.78 -20.75 -6.57
N CYS A 187 -14.09 -20.05 -7.47
CA CYS A 187 -14.35 -20.13 -8.92
C CYS A 187 -13.10 -20.27 -9.79
N ASP A 188 -11.92 -20.39 -9.19
CA ASP A 188 -10.63 -20.61 -9.84
C ASP A 188 -10.20 -19.52 -10.85
N VAL A 189 -10.93 -18.41 -10.93
CA VAL A 189 -10.54 -17.25 -11.73
C VAL A 189 -9.34 -16.57 -11.09
N GLN A 190 -8.36 -16.18 -11.92
CA GLN A 190 -7.23 -15.38 -11.50
C GLN A 190 -7.73 -14.05 -10.91
N MET A 191 -7.32 -13.79 -9.68
CA MET A 191 -7.69 -12.60 -8.92
C MET A 191 -6.88 -11.40 -9.40
N VAL A 192 -7.44 -10.22 -9.22
CA VAL A 192 -6.82 -8.95 -9.59
C VAL A 192 -6.44 -8.17 -8.33
N PRO A 193 -5.37 -7.36 -8.35
CA PRO A 193 -5.04 -6.46 -7.25
C PRO A 193 -6.21 -5.52 -6.98
N LEU A 194 -6.55 -5.35 -5.70
CA LEU A 194 -7.50 -4.35 -5.22
C LEU A 194 -6.76 -3.17 -4.61
N LEU A 195 -5.83 -3.44 -3.70
CA LEU A 195 -5.11 -2.43 -2.93
C LEU A 195 -3.72 -2.96 -2.60
N THR A 196 -2.70 -2.16 -2.89
CA THR A 196 -1.36 -2.29 -2.33
C THR A 196 -1.23 -1.33 -1.17
N ILE A 197 -0.86 -1.85 -0.01
CA ILE A 197 -0.51 -1.11 1.20
C ILE A 197 1.01 -1.21 1.31
N ALA A 198 1.70 -0.12 0.96
CA ALA A 198 3.15 -0.11 0.89
C ALA A 198 3.79 0.44 2.17
N SER A 199 4.97 -0.06 2.50
CA SER A 199 5.79 0.55 3.56
C SER A 199 6.37 1.90 3.13
N TYR A 200 6.57 2.09 1.83
CA TYR A 200 7.11 3.30 1.23
C TYR A 200 6.34 3.65 -0.05
N GLU A 201 6.05 4.94 -0.24
CA GLU A 201 5.35 5.47 -1.40
C GLU A 201 6.23 5.50 -2.67
N TRP A 202 7.53 5.73 -2.51
CA TRP A 202 8.53 5.66 -3.58
C TRP A 202 9.92 5.46 -2.97
N ASP A 203 10.84 4.90 -3.76
CA ASP A 203 12.26 5.04 -3.44
C ASP A 203 12.75 6.42 -3.89
N GLY A 204 13.49 7.13 -3.02
CA GLY A 204 14.09 8.43 -3.37
C GLY A 204 15.23 8.33 -4.40
N GLY A 205 15.40 7.16 -5.04
CA GLY A 205 16.48 6.83 -5.95
C GLY A 205 16.09 7.04 -7.41
N GLU A 206 16.13 5.96 -8.18
CA GLU A 206 15.85 5.96 -9.62
C GLU A 206 14.34 6.00 -9.89
N GLY A 207 13.50 5.55 -8.95
CA GLY A 207 12.03 5.57 -9.02
C GLY A 207 11.36 6.90 -8.65
N ARG A 208 12.13 7.96 -8.40
CA ARG A 208 11.61 9.30 -8.03
C ARG A 208 10.61 9.92 -9.00
N SER A 209 10.53 9.42 -10.25
CA SER A 209 9.50 9.83 -11.22
C SER A 209 8.09 9.50 -10.74
N TRP A 210 7.95 8.55 -9.81
CA TRP A 210 6.69 8.15 -9.20
C TRP A 210 6.29 9.02 -7.99
N ALA A 211 7.19 9.86 -7.48
CA ALA A 211 6.81 10.82 -6.44
C ALA A 211 5.74 11.78 -7.00
N PRO A 212 4.70 12.11 -6.21
CA PRO A 212 3.68 13.07 -6.60
C PRO A 212 4.30 14.36 -7.11
N HIS A 213 3.67 15.01 -8.10
CA HIS A 213 4.24 16.18 -8.76
C HIS A 213 4.58 17.31 -7.77
N GLU A 214 3.74 17.50 -6.75
CA GLU A 214 3.94 18.48 -5.66
C GLU A 214 5.16 18.15 -4.78
N GLU A 215 5.54 16.88 -4.69
CA GLU A 215 6.58 16.36 -3.79
C GLU A 215 7.90 16.05 -4.49
N GLN A 216 7.97 16.14 -5.82
CA GLN A 216 9.18 15.89 -6.60
C GLN A 216 10.39 16.64 -6.04
N ALA A 217 10.27 17.94 -5.75
CA ALA A 217 11.38 18.73 -5.21
C ALA A 217 11.90 18.20 -3.86
N ALA A 218 11.00 17.70 -3.00
CA ALA A 218 11.36 17.08 -1.74
C ALA A 218 12.02 15.71 -1.95
N ALA A 219 11.50 14.90 -2.88
CA ALA A 219 12.09 13.63 -3.28
C ALA A 219 13.53 13.81 -3.80
N TYR A 220 13.79 14.81 -4.65
CA TYR A 220 15.13 15.15 -5.12
C TYR A 220 16.07 15.62 -4.00
N ALA A 221 15.55 16.38 -3.03
CA ALA A 221 16.35 16.89 -1.92
C ALA A 221 16.72 15.81 -0.89
N ALA A 222 15.81 14.88 -0.60
CA ALA A 222 15.99 13.82 0.39
C ALA A 222 17.23 12.94 0.10
N ASN A 223 17.50 12.64 -1.17
CA ASN A 223 18.68 11.88 -1.60
C ASN A 223 20.00 12.63 -1.35
N THR A 224 19.99 13.97 -1.36
CA THR A 224 21.20 14.79 -1.21
C THR A 224 21.53 15.12 0.25
N THR A 225 20.51 15.30 1.11
CA THR A 225 20.70 15.80 2.48
C THR A 225 20.36 14.79 3.57
N GLY A 226 19.82 13.62 3.21
CA GLY A 226 19.23 12.67 4.14
C GLY A 226 17.91 13.15 4.73
N HIS A 227 17.16 12.24 5.36
CA HIS A 227 15.88 12.53 6.01
C HIS A 227 16.09 13.51 7.17
N CYS A 228 15.66 14.76 7.00
CA CYS A 228 15.73 15.77 8.05
C CYS A 228 14.58 15.56 9.03
N CYS A 229 14.83 15.78 10.33
CA CYS A 229 13.81 15.86 11.39
C CYS A 229 12.80 14.70 11.51
N GLY A 230 13.15 13.48 11.09
CA GLY A 230 12.29 12.28 11.23
C GLY A 230 11.06 12.28 10.31
N GLN A 231 11.00 13.22 9.36
CA GLN A 231 9.99 13.26 8.31
C GLN A 231 10.58 12.51 7.12
N ASP A 232 9.95 11.39 6.78
CA ASP A 232 10.21 10.70 5.53
C ASP A 232 9.01 10.97 4.63
N PRO A 233 9.14 11.81 3.58
CA PRO A 233 8.02 12.13 2.69
C PRO A 233 7.51 10.87 1.98
N SER A 234 8.34 9.84 1.85
CA SER A 234 7.94 8.55 1.28
C SER A 234 7.23 7.63 2.28
N GLN A 235 7.08 8.00 3.55
CA GLN A 235 6.32 7.24 4.55
C GLN A 235 5.31 8.11 5.33
N PRO A 236 4.32 8.72 4.64
CA PRO A 236 3.33 9.57 5.29
C PRO A 236 2.37 8.78 6.19
N THR A 237 2.14 7.49 5.89
CA THR A 237 1.22 6.63 6.64
C THR A 237 1.88 5.98 7.86
N LYS A 238 3.22 5.99 7.96
CA LYS A 238 4.01 5.24 8.94
C LYS A 238 3.73 3.74 9.01
N VAL A 239 3.01 3.22 8.02
CA VAL A 239 2.76 1.80 7.92
C VAL A 239 4.05 1.11 7.49
N GLU A 240 4.37 0.02 8.17
CA GLU A 240 5.44 -0.90 7.77
C GLU A 240 4.89 -2.33 7.78
N VAL A 241 5.14 -3.06 6.71
CA VAL A 241 4.71 -4.46 6.57
C VAL A 241 5.89 -5.29 6.09
N GLY A 242 6.09 -6.47 6.70
CA GLY A 242 7.04 -7.46 6.19
C GLY A 242 8.50 -7.00 6.18
N SER A 243 8.90 -6.10 7.09
CA SER A 243 10.22 -5.47 7.09
C SER A 243 10.51 -4.71 5.79
N THR A 244 9.70 -3.68 5.51
CA THR A 244 9.76 -2.77 4.34
C THR A 244 9.20 -3.30 3.02
N ASP A 245 8.44 -4.39 3.05
CA ASP A 245 7.70 -4.93 1.90
C ASP A 245 6.30 -4.28 1.78
N ASN A 246 5.47 -4.80 0.88
CA ASN A 246 4.11 -4.33 0.61
C ASN A 246 3.08 -5.41 0.89
N MET A 247 1.97 -5.06 1.53
CA MET A 247 0.79 -5.93 1.61
C MET A 247 -0.10 -5.71 0.38
N GLN A 248 -0.25 -6.73 -0.45
CA GLN A 248 -1.18 -6.72 -1.57
C GLN A 248 -2.46 -7.46 -1.23
N ILE A 249 -3.59 -6.82 -1.46
CA ILE A 249 -4.93 -7.40 -1.34
C ILE A 249 -5.48 -7.65 -2.73
N TYR A 250 -5.97 -8.88 -2.96
CA TYR A 250 -6.51 -9.34 -4.22
C TYR A 250 -7.98 -9.71 -4.09
N VAL A 251 -8.77 -9.42 -5.12
CA VAL A 251 -10.20 -9.76 -5.17
C VAL A 251 -10.56 -10.54 -6.42
N CYS A 252 -11.64 -11.30 -6.34
CA CYS A 252 -12.17 -12.02 -7.48
C CYS A 252 -12.86 -11.04 -8.44
N PRO A 253 -12.43 -10.94 -9.72
CA PRO A 253 -13.09 -10.06 -10.67
C PRO A 253 -14.48 -10.58 -11.09
N ALA A 254 -14.76 -11.87 -10.90
CA ALA A 254 -16.04 -12.48 -11.30
C ALA A 254 -17.17 -12.23 -10.29
N SER A 255 -16.85 -12.03 -9.01
CA SER A 255 -17.86 -11.81 -7.97
C SER A 255 -17.26 -11.10 -6.76
N PRO A 256 -17.81 -9.93 -6.35
CA PRO A 256 -17.34 -9.19 -5.18
C PRO A 256 -17.68 -9.88 -3.85
N GLY A 257 -18.57 -10.89 -3.86
CA GLY A 257 -18.89 -11.69 -2.68
C GLY A 257 -17.95 -12.87 -2.43
N HIS A 258 -17.02 -13.14 -3.34
CA HIS A 258 -15.99 -14.16 -3.13
C HIS A 258 -14.93 -13.66 -2.14
N PRO A 259 -14.29 -14.57 -1.38
CA PRO A 259 -13.25 -14.19 -0.44
C PRO A 259 -12.08 -13.50 -1.16
N HIS A 260 -11.53 -12.46 -0.52
CA HIS A 260 -10.26 -11.88 -0.92
C HIS A 260 -9.10 -12.78 -0.46
N THR A 261 -7.93 -12.55 -1.03
CA THR A 261 -6.66 -13.11 -0.55
C THR A 261 -5.64 -11.99 -0.51
N ASP A 262 -4.56 -12.21 0.21
CA ASP A 262 -3.51 -11.22 0.35
C ASP A 262 -2.12 -11.87 0.43
N LEU A 263 -1.10 -11.08 0.12
CA LEU A 263 0.30 -11.51 0.01
C LEU A 263 1.23 -10.35 0.38
N ILE A 264 2.28 -10.63 1.15
CA ILE A 264 3.37 -9.68 1.39
C ILE A 264 4.44 -9.89 0.31
N GLN A 265 4.87 -8.82 -0.36
CA GLN A 265 5.91 -8.84 -1.41
C GLN A 265 6.76 -7.58 -1.48
#